data_AF-A0A7V2LC99-F1
#
_entry.id   AF-A0A7V2LC99-F1
#
_cell.length_a   1.000
_cell.length_b   1.000
_cell.length_c   1.000
_cell.angle_alpha   90.00
_cell.angle_beta   90.00
_cell.angle_gamma   90.00
#
_symmetry.space_group_name_H-M   'P 1'
#
loop_
_entity.id
_entity.type
_entity.pdbx_description
1 polymer ?
#
loop_
_entity_poly.entity_id
_entity_poly.type
_entity_poly.pdbx_seq_one_letter_code
_entity_poly.pdbx_strand_id
1 'polypeptide(L)'
;MSSNHLLSKTTFLRSVQCHKSLYLNRYKPALRDPPDPSQEAVFRTGKEVHALARELFPGGVVASSAESYDPKTWLRKTRTLMGEGVGVLFEAAFEHDQVLVVVDILERVGAKWKAFEVKSSTSVKDPYDWDVAVQYHILTNAGIELDDFSVLHIDNNYVRHGDLDLEALFTSVSMLELVKEMGPEVSIHIEEAKAVLSEPNVPEIDIGPYCDEPYACDFMGYCWRHIPDHSVFTVTRMKKDHKFGLYHDGIMRMEDIPEDFPLNKISRVHVEGHKFGRSIIDQVALQAVLGSLKYPLYFLDFETYNPAIPPFDRTKPYGQIPFQYSLHRKASLEGELSHTGFLAETGIDPRPPLIESLLRDTPPPGDILAYNRSFEARVLRDLADAFPESASEIEDLSSRLVDLMEPFQKRYYYLPEMDGSYSIKAVLPALVPELSYEILEISEGTQAMEAYYQLGIETNPSIIDRIRNDLWEYCKFDTLAMVRILEKLEALMEQ
;
A
#
# COMPACT_ATOMS: atom_id res chain seq x y z
N MET A 1 22.96 -31.11 -15.04
CA MET A 1 23.29 -30.53 -13.72
C MET A 1 22.10 -30.75 -12.81
N SER A 2 22.28 -31.25 -11.58
CA SER A 2 21.29 -31.06 -10.53
C SER A 2 21.38 -29.61 -10.06
N SER A 3 20.26 -28.95 -9.76
CA SER A 3 20.34 -27.70 -9.00
C SER A 3 20.63 -28.06 -7.56
N ASN A 4 21.69 -27.48 -6.99
CA ASN A 4 22.08 -27.67 -5.59
C ASN A 4 22.07 -26.32 -4.85
N HIS A 5 21.28 -25.37 -5.33
CA HIS A 5 21.22 -24.03 -4.76
C HIS A 5 20.78 -24.10 -3.29
N LEU A 6 21.48 -23.32 -2.47
CA LEU A 6 21.13 -23.10 -1.06
C LEU A 6 20.34 -21.80 -0.90
N LEU A 7 20.62 -20.82 -1.77
CA LEU A 7 19.98 -19.52 -1.80
C LEU A 7 19.32 -19.29 -3.16
N SER A 8 18.23 -18.52 -3.17
CA SER A 8 17.70 -17.84 -4.34
C SER A 8 17.85 -16.32 -4.18
N LYS A 9 17.60 -15.55 -5.24
CA LYS A 9 17.43 -14.09 -5.18
C LYS A 9 16.60 -13.64 -3.97
N THR A 10 15.40 -14.21 -3.81
CA THR A 10 14.49 -13.84 -2.72
C THR A 10 15.05 -14.15 -1.33
N THR A 11 15.73 -15.30 -1.16
CA THR A 11 16.33 -15.62 0.15
C THR A 11 17.59 -14.82 0.43
N PHE A 12 18.35 -14.44 -0.61
CA PHE A 12 19.48 -13.51 -0.47
C PHE A 12 18.98 -12.14 0.02
N LEU A 13 17.98 -11.54 -0.62
CA LEU A 13 17.41 -10.26 -0.19
C LEU A 13 16.88 -10.31 1.25
N ARG A 14 16.23 -11.43 1.61
CA ARG A 14 15.80 -11.68 2.98
C ARG A 14 16.98 -11.74 3.96
N SER A 15 18.12 -12.30 3.55
CA SER A 15 19.33 -12.38 4.38
C SER A 15 19.94 -11.02 4.65
N VAL A 16 19.99 -10.15 3.63
CA VAL A 16 20.47 -8.76 3.74
C VAL A 16 19.66 -7.98 4.77
N GLN A 17 18.34 -8.19 4.79
CA GLN A 17 17.47 -7.55 5.79
C GLN A 17 17.58 -8.18 7.17
N CYS A 18 17.51 -9.52 7.29
CA CYS A 18 17.53 -10.21 8.57
C CYS A 18 17.90 -11.69 8.45
N HIS A 19 19.06 -12.08 8.99
CA HIS A 19 19.51 -13.48 9.04
C HIS A 19 18.55 -14.43 9.79
N LYS A 20 17.87 -13.95 10.83
CA LYS A 20 16.85 -14.74 11.53
C LYS A 20 15.66 -15.05 10.62
N SER A 21 15.23 -14.07 9.81
CA SER A 21 14.17 -14.26 8.81
C SER A 21 14.58 -15.29 7.75
N LEU A 22 15.83 -15.23 7.25
CA LEU A 22 16.38 -16.26 6.34
C LEU A 22 16.28 -17.66 6.95
N TYR A 23 16.77 -17.82 8.19
CA TYR A 23 16.78 -19.11 8.88
C TYR A 23 15.36 -19.65 9.09
N LEU A 24 14.44 -18.81 9.58
CA LEU A 24 13.04 -19.19 9.81
C LEU A 24 12.35 -19.58 8.50
N ASN A 25 12.59 -18.85 7.40
CA ASN A 25 12.05 -19.18 6.08
C ASN A 25 12.50 -20.58 5.61
N ARG A 26 13.74 -20.97 5.89
CA ARG A 26 14.29 -22.27 5.48
C ARG A 26 13.81 -23.43 6.36
N TYR A 27 13.84 -23.25 7.68
CA TYR A 27 13.71 -24.35 8.64
C TYR A 27 12.39 -24.34 9.43
N LYS A 28 11.70 -23.20 9.50
CA LYS A 28 10.45 -23.03 10.25
C LYS A 28 9.37 -22.24 9.47
N PRO A 29 9.05 -22.61 8.21
CA PRO A 29 8.11 -21.86 7.38
C PRO A 29 6.68 -21.80 7.95
N ALA A 30 6.30 -22.72 8.83
CA ALA A 30 5.00 -22.70 9.51
C ALA A 30 4.82 -21.53 10.49
N LEU A 31 5.89 -20.80 10.82
CA LEU A 31 5.84 -19.58 11.64
C LEU A 31 5.63 -18.31 10.81
N ARG A 32 5.55 -18.43 9.49
CA ARG A 32 5.40 -17.31 8.57
C ARG A 32 3.96 -16.81 8.60
N ASP A 33 3.79 -15.51 8.75
CA ASP A 33 2.51 -14.84 8.67
C ASP A 33 1.94 -14.97 7.25
N PRO A 34 0.64 -15.29 7.07
CA PRO A 34 0.02 -15.30 5.76
C PRO A 34 -0.04 -13.87 5.19
N PRO A 35 0.00 -13.72 3.85
CA PRO A 35 -0.19 -12.40 3.26
C PRO A 35 -1.59 -11.87 3.57
N ASP A 36 -1.68 -10.58 3.88
CA ASP A 36 -2.97 -9.89 3.99
C ASP A 36 -3.48 -9.47 2.58
N PRO A 37 -4.76 -9.04 2.45
CA PRO A 37 -5.33 -8.64 1.16
C PRO A 37 -4.55 -7.51 0.45
N SER A 38 -3.92 -6.60 1.20
CA SER A 38 -3.10 -5.53 0.61
C SER A 38 -1.83 -6.10 -0.02
N GLN A 39 -1.17 -7.03 0.65
CA GLN A 39 0.01 -7.71 0.13
C GLN A 39 -0.32 -8.58 -1.09
N GLU A 40 -1.47 -9.26 -1.09
CA GLU A 40 -1.95 -10.02 -2.25
C GLU A 40 -2.19 -9.11 -3.47
N ALA A 41 -2.81 -7.94 -3.26
CA ALA A 41 -3.00 -6.95 -4.32
C ALA A 41 -1.66 -6.47 -4.90
N VAL A 42 -0.65 -6.20 -4.06
CA VAL A 42 0.71 -5.84 -4.51
C VAL A 42 1.33 -6.94 -5.37
N PHE A 43 1.20 -8.21 -4.96
CA PHE A 43 1.71 -9.34 -5.75
C PHE A 43 0.99 -9.48 -7.10
N ARG A 44 -0.32 -9.26 -7.12
CA ARG A 44 -1.10 -9.29 -8.36
C ARG A 44 -0.68 -8.18 -9.31
N THR A 45 -0.60 -6.94 -8.83
CA THR A 45 -0.11 -5.80 -9.61
C THR A 45 1.31 -6.05 -10.15
N GLY A 46 2.19 -6.65 -9.34
CA GLY A 46 3.52 -7.06 -9.80
C GLY A 46 3.45 -8.00 -11.00
N LYS A 47 2.63 -9.06 -10.93
CA LYS A 47 2.44 -10.02 -12.02
C LYS A 47 1.86 -9.39 -13.29
N GLU A 48 0.88 -8.49 -13.15
CA GLU A 48 0.28 -7.76 -14.27
C GLU A 48 1.32 -6.88 -14.98
N VAL A 49 2.10 -6.12 -14.21
CA VAL A 49 3.19 -5.28 -14.76
C VAL A 49 4.29 -6.14 -15.39
N HIS A 50 4.67 -7.25 -14.76
CA HIS A 50 5.64 -8.22 -15.30
C HIS A 50 5.18 -8.81 -16.64
N ALA A 51 3.90 -9.15 -16.76
CA ALA A 51 3.33 -9.67 -18.00
C ALA A 51 3.36 -8.60 -19.10
N LEU A 52 2.93 -7.38 -18.78
CA LEU A 52 2.89 -6.26 -19.73
C LEU A 52 4.29 -5.85 -20.21
N ALA A 53 5.28 -5.84 -19.31
CA ALA A 53 6.67 -5.50 -19.66
C ALA A 53 7.28 -6.43 -20.73
N ARG A 54 6.80 -7.68 -20.84
CA ARG A 54 7.28 -8.62 -21.86
C ARG A 54 6.91 -8.17 -23.28
N GLU A 55 5.83 -7.42 -23.43
CA GLU A 55 5.36 -6.94 -24.73
C GLU A 55 6.32 -5.90 -25.35
N LEU A 56 7.16 -5.25 -24.54
CA LEU A 56 8.26 -4.39 -25.02
C LEU A 56 9.35 -5.17 -25.76
N PHE A 57 9.44 -6.49 -25.57
CA PHE A 57 10.51 -7.32 -26.10
C PHE A 57 9.92 -8.42 -27.01
N PRO A 58 9.50 -8.07 -28.23
CA PRO A 58 8.82 -9.00 -29.12
C PRO A 58 9.69 -10.20 -29.49
N GLY A 59 9.07 -11.38 -29.58
CA GLY A 59 9.76 -12.64 -29.90
C GLY A 59 10.47 -13.29 -28.72
N GLY A 60 10.28 -12.78 -27.50
CA GLY A 60 10.84 -13.39 -26.29
C GLY A 60 10.22 -14.75 -25.95
N VAL A 61 11.05 -15.63 -25.37
CA VAL A 61 10.67 -16.99 -24.98
C VAL A 61 10.83 -17.18 -23.47
N VAL A 62 9.78 -17.66 -22.80
CA VAL A 62 9.83 -17.95 -21.35
C VAL A 62 10.71 -19.17 -21.09
N ALA A 63 11.78 -18.99 -20.31
CA ALA A 63 12.75 -20.02 -19.97
C ALA A 63 12.45 -20.75 -18.63
N SER A 64 11.46 -20.27 -17.87
CA SER A 64 10.96 -20.89 -16.65
C SER A 64 9.58 -21.53 -16.83
N SER A 65 8.98 -22.04 -15.75
CA SER A 65 7.57 -22.46 -15.68
C SER A 65 6.97 -22.12 -14.33
N ALA A 66 5.80 -21.50 -14.33
CA ALA A 66 5.02 -21.21 -13.12
C ALA A 66 4.29 -22.44 -12.55
N GLU A 67 4.10 -23.50 -13.34
CA GLU A 67 3.30 -24.68 -12.96
C GLU A 67 4.03 -25.62 -12.00
N SER A 68 5.37 -25.62 -12.02
CA SER A 68 6.17 -26.46 -11.13
C SER A 68 7.52 -25.83 -10.83
N TYR A 69 7.89 -25.83 -9.55
CA TYR A 69 9.19 -25.37 -9.10
C TYR A 69 10.26 -26.42 -9.44
N ASP A 70 10.90 -26.29 -10.59
CA ASP A 70 12.00 -27.15 -11.05
C ASP A 70 13.18 -26.33 -11.63
N PRO A 71 14.02 -25.74 -10.77
CA PRO A 71 15.18 -24.95 -11.18
C PRO A 71 16.14 -25.68 -12.12
N LYS A 72 16.26 -27.01 -11.98
CA LYS A 72 17.10 -27.83 -12.86
C LYS A 72 16.60 -27.79 -14.30
N THR A 73 15.28 -27.84 -14.49
CA THR A 73 14.68 -27.73 -15.81
C THR A 73 14.81 -26.32 -16.37
N TRP A 74 14.64 -25.28 -15.54
CA TRP A 74 14.80 -23.88 -15.97
C TRP A 74 16.23 -23.56 -16.44
N LEU A 75 17.25 -24.01 -15.68
CA LEU A 75 18.67 -23.85 -16.04
C LEU A 75 18.99 -24.55 -17.37
N ARG A 76 18.47 -25.76 -17.58
CA ARG A 76 18.64 -26.50 -18.84
C ARG A 76 17.97 -25.78 -20.00
N LYS A 77 16.71 -25.35 -19.81
CA LYS A 77 15.93 -24.66 -20.85
C LYS A 77 16.59 -23.35 -21.25
N THR A 78 17.03 -22.54 -20.28
CA THR A 78 17.78 -21.29 -20.52
C THR A 78 19.00 -21.54 -21.41
N ARG A 79 19.85 -22.53 -21.07
CA ARG A 79 21.03 -22.87 -21.87
C ARG A 79 20.68 -23.35 -23.29
N THR A 80 19.64 -24.16 -23.43
CA THR A 80 19.19 -24.63 -24.75
C THR A 80 18.76 -23.45 -25.63
N LEU A 81 17.90 -22.58 -25.12
CA LEU A 81 17.42 -21.42 -25.86
C LEU A 81 18.56 -20.45 -26.24
N MET A 82 19.49 -20.20 -25.33
CA MET A 82 20.69 -19.41 -25.64
C MET A 82 21.55 -20.07 -26.73
N GLY A 83 21.72 -21.39 -26.71
CA GLY A 83 22.46 -22.15 -27.72
C GLY A 83 21.78 -22.19 -29.09
N GLU A 84 20.45 -22.10 -29.11
CA GLU A 84 19.64 -21.97 -30.34
C GLU A 84 19.65 -20.55 -30.91
N GLY A 85 20.28 -19.59 -30.22
CA GLY A 85 20.40 -18.21 -30.66
C GLY A 85 19.15 -17.36 -30.43
N VAL A 86 18.27 -17.77 -29.50
CA VAL A 86 17.10 -16.99 -29.10
C VAL A 86 17.56 -15.65 -28.53
N GLY A 87 17.06 -14.55 -29.11
CA GLY A 87 17.52 -13.20 -28.81
C GLY A 87 16.92 -12.58 -27.54
N VAL A 88 15.74 -13.01 -27.11
CA VAL A 88 15.08 -12.50 -25.90
C VAL A 88 14.58 -13.68 -25.07
N LEU A 89 14.94 -13.69 -23.79
CA LEU A 89 14.51 -14.70 -22.83
C LEU A 89 13.78 -14.03 -21.67
N PHE A 90 12.60 -14.55 -21.35
CA PHE A 90 11.89 -14.17 -20.13
C PHE A 90 12.15 -15.19 -19.04
N GLU A 91 12.35 -14.74 -17.82
CA GLU A 91 12.58 -15.61 -16.65
C GLU A 91 13.76 -16.59 -16.88
N ALA A 92 14.89 -16.06 -17.38
CA ALA A 92 16.10 -16.83 -17.65
C ALA A 92 16.80 -17.21 -16.34
N ALA A 93 17.05 -18.50 -16.13
CA ALA A 93 17.62 -19.02 -14.89
C ALA A 93 19.14 -19.19 -14.98
N PHE A 94 19.85 -18.73 -13.94
CA PHE A 94 21.29 -18.88 -13.77
C PHE A 94 21.62 -19.33 -12.34
N GLU A 95 22.67 -20.14 -12.20
CA GLU A 95 23.15 -20.61 -10.89
C GLU A 95 24.67 -20.46 -10.86
N HIS A 96 25.16 -19.77 -9.84
CA HIS A 96 26.57 -19.69 -9.50
C HIS A 96 26.70 -19.73 -7.98
N ASP A 97 27.73 -20.39 -7.48
CA ASP A 97 28.05 -20.42 -6.04
C ASP A 97 26.85 -20.78 -5.12
N GLN A 98 26.06 -21.77 -5.57
CA GLN A 98 24.82 -22.23 -4.91
C GLN A 98 23.74 -21.15 -4.71
N VAL A 99 23.78 -20.07 -5.52
CA VAL A 99 22.73 -19.05 -5.58
C VAL A 99 22.02 -19.14 -6.93
N LEU A 100 20.71 -19.35 -6.89
CA LEU A 100 19.84 -19.37 -8.05
C LEU A 100 19.22 -17.97 -8.27
N VAL A 101 19.36 -17.44 -9.48
CA VAL A 101 18.64 -16.25 -9.93
C VAL A 101 17.82 -16.56 -11.17
N VAL A 102 16.67 -15.90 -11.27
CA VAL A 102 15.79 -15.94 -12.44
C VAL A 102 15.59 -14.49 -12.85
N VAL A 103 16.15 -14.12 -13.99
CA VAL A 103 16.15 -12.76 -14.53
C VAL A 103 14.86 -12.53 -15.29
N ASP A 104 14.15 -11.45 -14.99
CA ASP A 104 12.84 -11.16 -15.58
C ASP A 104 12.93 -11.10 -17.12
N ILE A 105 13.87 -10.32 -17.66
CA ILE A 105 14.09 -10.18 -19.11
C ILE A 105 15.59 -10.15 -19.40
N LEU A 106 16.03 -10.96 -20.37
CA LEU A 106 17.40 -10.99 -20.88
C LEU A 106 17.38 -10.86 -22.41
N GLU A 107 17.95 -9.78 -22.93
CA GLU A 107 17.95 -9.43 -24.35
C GLU A 107 19.38 -9.46 -24.92
N ARG A 108 19.57 -10.07 -26.09
CA ARG A 108 20.86 -10.18 -26.76
C ARG A 108 21.12 -8.94 -27.61
N VAL A 109 22.22 -8.23 -27.31
CA VAL A 109 22.67 -7.05 -28.05
C VAL A 109 24.07 -7.31 -28.62
N GLY A 110 24.11 -7.67 -29.91
CA GLY A 110 25.35 -8.07 -30.58
C GLY A 110 25.92 -9.36 -29.99
N ALA A 111 27.10 -9.26 -29.36
CA ALA A 111 27.75 -10.39 -28.68
C ALA A 111 27.44 -10.45 -27.17
N LYS A 112 26.85 -9.40 -26.61
CA LYS A 112 26.56 -9.26 -25.18
C LYS A 112 25.07 -9.38 -24.91
N TRP A 113 24.70 -9.25 -23.63
CA TRP A 113 23.31 -9.27 -23.15
C TRP A 113 22.98 -8.00 -22.37
N LYS A 114 21.72 -7.58 -22.40
CA LYS A 114 21.13 -6.64 -21.45
C LYS A 114 20.17 -7.41 -20.55
N ALA A 115 20.25 -7.16 -19.25
CA ALA A 115 19.31 -7.71 -18.27
C ALA A 115 18.37 -6.60 -17.77
N PHE A 116 17.11 -6.95 -17.52
CA PHE A 116 16.14 -6.05 -16.94
C PHE A 116 15.45 -6.70 -15.75
N GLU A 117 15.39 -5.98 -14.63
CA GLU A 117 14.54 -6.30 -13.48
C GLU A 117 13.31 -5.40 -13.55
N VAL A 118 12.12 -5.99 -13.58
CA VAL A 118 10.88 -5.24 -13.75
C VAL A 118 10.25 -4.96 -12.39
N LYS A 119 9.88 -3.71 -12.13
CA LYS A 119 9.23 -3.27 -10.89
C LYS A 119 7.92 -2.55 -11.21
N SER A 120 6.88 -2.81 -10.43
CA SER A 120 5.62 -2.05 -10.51
C SER A 120 5.73 -0.64 -9.91
N SER A 121 6.82 -0.32 -9.20
CA SER A 121 7.04 1.02 -8.64
C SER A 121 7.15 2.10 -9.71
N THR A 122 7.06 3.36 -9.27
CA THR A 122 7.16 4.55 -10.13
C THR A 122 8.57 5.14 -10.21
N SER A 123 9.52 4.53 -9.51
CA SER A 123 10.92 4.93 -9.41
C SER A 123 11.76 3.77 -8.90
N VAL A 124 13.07 3.85 -9.12
CA VAL A 124 14.07 2.98 -8.49
C VAL A 124 14.14 3.32 -7.00
N LYS A 125 14.19 2.29 -6.15
CA LYS A 125 14.33 2.42 -4.69
C LYS A 125 15.61 1.73 -4.25
N ASP A 126 16.29 2.26 -3.24
CA ASP A 126 17.55 1.72 -2.69
C ASP A 126 17.53 0.20 -2.43
N PRO A 127 16.44 -0.43 -1.95
CA PRO A 127 16.41 -1.90 -1.77
C PRO A 127 16.56 -2.70 -3.07
N TYR A 128 16.32 -2.09 -4.24
CA TYR A 128 16.50 -2.74 -5.53
C TYR A 128 17.98 -2.93 -5.88
N ASP A 129 18.88 -2.17 -5.25
CA ASP A 129 20.32 -2.26 -5.51
C ASP A 129 20.82 -3.67 -5.21
N TRP A 130 20.43 -4.24 -4.07
CA TRP A 130 20.77 -5.63 -3.71
C TRP A 130 20.15 -6.67 -4.64
N ASP A 131 18.97 -6.40 -5.19
CA ASP A 131 18.25 -7.30 -6.10
C ASP A 131 18.99 -7.38 -7.45
N VAL A 132 19.32 -6.23 -8.01
CA VAL A 132 20.07 -6.17 -9.27
C VAL A 132 21.52 -6.63 -9.06
N ALA A 133 22.16 -6.27 -7.95
CA ALA A 133 23.55 -6.63 -7.66
C ALA A 133 23.76 -8.14 -7.53
N VAL A 134 22.89 -8.86 -6.81
CA VAL A 134 23.01 -10.32 -6.72
C VAL A 134 22.81 -10.98 -8.09
N GLN A 135 21.84 -10.51 -8.87
CA GLN A 135 21.62 -11.04 -10.21
C GLN A 135 22.81 -10.77 -11.13
N TYR A 136 23.34 -9.54 -11.15
CA TYR A 136 24.53 -9.16 -11.91
C TYR A 136 25.73 -10.05 -11.54
N HIS A 137 25.98 -10.22 -10.24
CA HIS A 137 27.05 -11.05 -9.72
C HIS A 137 26.92 -12.51 -10.19
N ILE A 138 25.72 -13.09 -10.12
CA ILE A 138 25.49 -14.48 -10.54
C ILE A 138 25.59 -14.64 -12.06
N LEU A 139 25.06 -13.70 -12.85
CA LEU A 139 25.14 -13.76 -14.32
C LEU A 139 26.59 -13.67 -14.82
N THR A 140 27.34 -12.69 -14.34
CA THR A 140 28.73 -12.47 -14.76
C THR A 140 29.62 -13.64 -14.39
N ASN A 141 29.49 -14.18 -13.18
CA ASN A 141 30.22 -15.38 -12.75
C ASN A 141 29.71 -16.69 -13.39
N ALA A 142 28.51 -16.70 -13.97
CA ALA A 142 28.03 -17.76 -14.85
C ALA A 142 28.54 -17.63 -16.30
N GLY A 143 29.38 -16.64 -16.60
CA GLY A 143 29.99 -16.42 -17.91
C GLY A 143 29.14 -15.58 -18.87
N ILE A 144 28.13 -14.85 -18.36
CA ILE A 144 27.30 -13.95 -19.17
C ILE A 144 27.94 -12.57 -19.21
N GLU A 145 28.32 -12.13 -20.41
CA GLU A 145 28.79 -10.77 -20.63
C GLU A 145 27.61 -9.81 -20.76
N LEU A 146 27.44 -8.95 -19.76
CA LEU A 146 26.41 -7.92 -19.74
C LEU A 146 26.92 -6.60 -20.32
N ASP A 147 26.17 -6.05 -21.27
CA ASP A 147 26.32 -4.68 -21.77
C ASP A 147 25.65 -3.68 -20.82
N ASP A 148 24.52 -4.06 -20.22
CA ASP A 148 23.76 -3.26 -19.26
C ASP A 148 22.94 -4.15 -18.31
N PHE A 149 22.57 -3.61 -17.16
CA PHE A 149 21.54 -4.17 -16.28
C PHE A 149 20.69 -3.01 -15.76
N SER A 150 19.42 -2.97 -16.18
CA SER A 150 18.50 -1.88 -15.87
C SER A 150 17.33 -2.32 -15.02
N VAL A 151 16.80 -1.40 -14.21
CA VAL A 151 15.48 -1.53 -13.61
C VAL A 151 14.47 -0.91 -14.58
N LEU A 152 13.48 -1.71 -14.98
CA LEU A 152 12.33 -1.24 -15.76
C LEU A 152 11.17 -0.99 -14.80
N HIS A 153 10.71 0.25 -14.70
CA HIS A 153 9.65 0.64 -13.78
C HIS A 153 8.58 1.48 -14.47
N ILE A 154 7.44 1.69 -13.81
CA ILE A 154 6.34 2.48 -14.38
C ILE A 154 6.69 3.98 -14.34
N ASP A 155 6.38 4.74 -15.39
CA ASP A 155 6.44 6.20 -15.39
C ASP A 155 5.13 6.76 -14.82
N ASN A 156 5.19 7.44 -13.67
CA ASN A 156 4.01 8.06 -13.06
C ASN A 156 3.52 9.34 -13.75
N ASN A 157 4.24 9.82 -14.78
CA ASN A 157 3.82 10.93 -15.63
C ASN A 157 3.08 10.46 -16.88
N TYR A 158 3.09 9.16 -17.16
CA TYR A 158 2.33 8.60 -18.27
C TYR A 158 0.84 8.87 -18.10
N VAL A 159 0.20 9.39 -19.15
CA VAL A 159 -1.25 9.58 -19.23
C VAL A 159 -1.75 8.83 -20.45
N ARG A 160 -2.70 7.92 -20.24
CA ARG A 160 -3.25 7.10 -21.32
C ARG A 160 -4.11 7.93 -22.27
N HIS A 161 -3.86 7.78 -23.57
CA HIS A 161 -4.68 8.33 -24.65
C HIS A 161 -4.85 7.27 -25.75
N GLY A 162 -5.99 6.59 -25.77
CA GLY A 162 -6.27 5.47 -26.66
C GLY A 162 -5.66 4.15 -26.17
N ASP A 163 -4.98 3.46 -27.07
CA ASP A 163 -4.24 2.24 -26.75
C ASP A 163 -3.07 2.54 -25.80
N LEU A 164 -2.61 1.52 -25.06
CA LEU A 164 -1.46 1.67 -24.17
C LEU A 164 -0.17 1.85 -24.97
N ASP A 165 0.51 2.97 -24.79
CA ASP A 165 1.87 3.17 -25.26
C ASP A 165 2.84 2.62 -24.22
N LEU A 166 3.36 1.41 -24.46
CA LEU A 166 4.24 0.73 -23.51
C LEU A 166 5.62 1.40 -23.41
N GLU A 167 6.11 2.01 -24.49
CA GLU A 167 7.40 2.71 -24.49
C GLU A 167 7.32 3.97 -23.61
N ALA A 168 6.16 4.63 -23.55
CA ALA A 168 5.91 5.76 -22.66
C ALA A 168 5.49 5.34 -21.23
N LEU A 169 4.85 4.17 -21.06
CA LEU A 169 4.43 3.67 -19.75
C LEU A 169 5.61 3.20 -18.90
N PHE A 170 6.66 2.65 -19.52
CA PHE A 170 7.83 2.13 -18.82
C PHE A 170 9.05 3.03 -18.95
N THR A 171 9.73 3.27 -17.83
CA THR A 171 11.04 3.92 -17.78
C THR A 171 12.12 2.89 -17.45
N SER A 172 13.25 2.95 -18.15
CA SER A 172 14.41 2.10 -17.92
C SER A 172 15.55 2.90 -17.32
N VAL A 173 16.07 2.46 -16.17
CA VAL A 173 17.19 3.09 -15.47
C VAL A 173 18.33 2.09 -15.38
N SER A 174 19.46 2.38 -16.02
CA SER A 174 20.67 1.55 -15.92
C SER A 174 21.25 1.60 -14.51
N MET A 175 21.53 0.43 -13.96
CA MET A 175 22.16 0.23 -12.66
C MET A 175 23.59 -0.30 -12.79
N LEU A 176 24.14 -0.37 -14.01
CA LEU A 176 25.36 -1.11 -14.33
C LEU A 176 26.58 -0.68 -13.51
N GLU A 177 26.82 0.62 -13.37
CA GLU A 177 27.98 1.12 -12.64
C GLU A 177 27.85 0.85 -11.13
N LEU A 178 26.65 1.03 -10.57
CA LEU A 178 26.38 0.72 -9.16
C LEU A 178 26.65 -0.77 -8.85
N VAL A 179 26.09 -1.68 -9.64
CA VAL A 179 26.19 -3.12 -9.35
C VAL A 179 27.58 -3.70 -9.57
N LYS A 180 28.41 -3.05 -10.41
CA LYS A 180 29.84 -3.40 -10.52
C LYS A 180 30.58 -3.13 -9.22
N GLU A 181 30.28 -2.01 -8.56
CA GLU A 181 30.92 -1.61 -7.29
C GLU A 181 30.48 -2.49 -6.12
N MET A 182 29.23 -2.95 -6.11
CA MET A 182 28.67 -3.80 -5.05
C MET A 182 29.17 -5.26 -5.05
N GLY A 183 29.87 -5.70 -6.10
CA GLY A 183 30.29 -7.10 -6.27
C GLY A 183 30.97 -7.73 -5.03
N PRO A 184 31.95 -7.08 -4.38
CA PRO A 184 32.58 -7.60 -3.16
C PRO A 184 31.61 -7.78 -1.99
N GLU A 185 30.69 -6.84 -1.78
CA GLU A 185 29.71 -6.90 -0.67
C GLU A 185 28.69 -8.00 -0.91
N VAL A 186 28.26 -8.21 -2.16
CA VAL A 186 27.39 -9.32 -2.53
C VAL A 186 28.02 -10.66 -2.16
N SER A 187 29.30 -10.88 -2.48
CA SER A 187 30.00 -12.11 -2.11
C SER A 187 30.07 -12.32 -0.59
N ILE A 188 30.32 -11.26 0.17
CA ILE A 188 30.32 -11.32 1.65
C ILE A 188 28.95 -11.77 2.17
N HIS A 189 27.87 -11.12 1.72
CA HIS A 189 26.53 -11.47 2.17
C HIS A 189 26.08 -12.87 1.74
N ILE A 190 26.51 -13.35 0.56
CA ILE A 190 26.27 -14.74 0.15
C ILE A 190 26.90 -15.70 1.16
N GLU A 191 28.16 -15.48 1.53
CA GLU A 191 28.87 -16.36 2.48
C GLU A 191 28.27 -16.29 3.89
N GLU A 192 27.92 -15.10 4.37
CA GLU A 192 27.22 -14.91 5.64
C GLU A 192 25.87 -15.65 5.66
N ALA A 193 25.08 -15.52 4.59
CA ALA A 193 23.79 -16.20 4.46
C ALA A 193 23.94 -17.73 4.45
N LYS A 194 24.94 -18.27 3.75
CA LYS A 194 25.25 -19.71 3.77
C LYS A 194 25.68 -20.17 5.16
N ALA A 195 26.53 -19.39 5.85
CA ALA A 195 26.97 -19.68 7.21
C ALA A 195 25.77 -19.76 8.16
N VAL A 196 24.87 -18.77 8.11
CA VAL A 196 23.62 -18.76 8.90
C VAL A 196 22.78 -20.01 8.64
N LEU A 197 22.66 -20.44 7.39
CA LEU A 197 21.91 -21.66 7.05
C LEU A 197 22.60 -22.95 7.48
N SER A 198 23.89 -22.91 7.80
CA SER A 198 24.64 -24.07 8.31
C SER A 198 24.59 -24.21 9.83
N GLU A 199 24.17 -23.17 10.55
CA GLU A 199 24.03 -23.19 12.00
C GLU A 199 22.90 -24.14 12.45
N PRO A 200 23.04 -24.82 13.60
CA PRO A 200 22.02 -25.75 14.10
C PRO A 200 20.86 -25.04 14.81
N ASN A 201 21.05 -23.78 15.21
CA ASN A 201 20.10 -23.01 16.02
C ASN A 201 19.67 -21.74 15.27
N VAL A 202 18.48 -21.25 15.63
CA VAL A 202 17.97 -19.97 15.11
C VAL A 202 18.91 -18.84 15.56
N PRO A 203 19.33 -17.92 14.67
CA PRO A 203 20.11 -16.75 15.08
C PRO A 203 19.42 -15.93 16.17
N GLU A 204 20.16 -15.60 17.22
CA GLU A 204 19.71 -14.75 18.33
C GLU A 204 19.74 -13.28 17.89
N ILE A 205 18.74 -12.90 17.11
CA ILE A 205 18.50 -11.52 16.64
C ILE A 205 17.17 -11.06 17.21
N ASP A 206 17.17 -9.92 17.90
CA ASP A 206 15.96 -9.34 18.49
C ASP A 206 15.11 -8.63 17.42
N ILE A 207 13.96 -8.05 17.80
CA ILE A 207 13.23 -7.12 16.94
C ILE A 207 14.02 -5.81 16.75
N GLY A 208 13.85 -5.17 15.60
CA GLY A 208 14.58 -3.94 15.28
C GLY A 208 13.95 -3.20 14.10
N PRO A 209 14.53 -2.06 13.68
CA PRO A 209 14.04 -1.31 12.54
C PRO A 209 13.94 -2.10 11.23
N TYR A 210 14.75 -3.16 11.10
CA TYR A 210 14.72 -4.10 9.98
C TYR A 210 13.49 -5.02 9.95
N CYS A 211 12.59 -4.95 10.94
CA CYS A 211 11.35 -5.74 10.92
C CYS A 211 10.33 -5.22 9.90
N ASP A 212 10.37 -3.92 9.57
CA ASP A 212 9.47 -3.23 8.66
C ASP A 212 10.20 -2.46 7.55
N GLU A 213 11.52 -2.31 7.64
CA GLU A 213 12.36 -1.67 6.62
C GLU A 213 13.42 -2.65 6.07
N PRO A 214 13.64 -2.70 4.74
CA PRO A 214 12.90 -1.98 3.70
C PRO A 214 11.52 -2.57 3.38
N TYR A 215 11.21 -3.77 3.86
CA TYR A 215 9.93 -4.44 3.66
C TYR A 215 9.39 -5.00 4.97
N ALA A 216 8.06 -5.05 5.11
CA ALA A 216 7.42 -5.73 6.24
C ALA A 216 7.84 -7.20 6.30
N CYS A 217 8.35 -7.64 7.45
CA CYS A 217 8.77 -9.00 7.68
C CYS A 217 7.56 -9.89 7.98
N ASP A 218 7.37 -10.94 7.19
CA ASP A 218 6.35 -11.98 7.36
C ASP A 218 6.66 -12.99 8.49
N PHE A 219 7.52 -12.62 9.45
CA PHE A 219 7.72 -13.34 10.71
C PHE A 219 7.49 -12.43 11.91
N MET A 220 6.83 -11.28 11.73
CA MET A 220 6.54 -10.36 12.81
C MET A 220 5.63 -11.02 13.86
N GLY A 221 4.63 -11.81 13.46
CA GLY A 221 3.77 -12.55 14.39
C GLY A 221 4.56 -13.50 15.30
N TYR A 222 5.65 -14.08 14.82
CA TYR A 222 6.57 -14.86 15.64
C TYR A 222 7.49 -13.99 16.49
N CYS A 223 8.21 -13.05 15.88
CA CYS A 223 9.27 -12.28 16.53
C CYS A 223 8.76 -11.24 17.54
N TRP A 224 7.55 -10.69 17.34
CA TRP A 224 6.96 -9.64 18.16
C TRP A 224 5.98 -10.15 19.22
N ARG A 225 5.78 -11.47 19.34
CA ARG A 225 4.77 -12.08 20.25
C ARG A 225 4.92 -11.72 21.74
N HIS A 226 6.10 -11.23 22.15
CA HIS A 226 6.37 -10.79 23.52
C HIS A 226 6.03 -9.32 23.76
N ILE A 227 5.72 -8.57 22.70
CA ILE A 227 5.35 -7.15 22.76
C ILE A 227 3.85 -7.04 23.08
N PRO A 228 3.46 -6.31 24.13
CA PRO A 228 2.05 -6.12 24.48
C PRO A 228 1.36 -5.15 23.52
N ASP A 229 0.02 -5.24 23.45
CA ASP A 229 -0.81 -4.38 22.58
C ASP A 229 -0.59 -2.87 22.89
N HIS A 230 -0.66 -2.47 24.16
CA HIS A 230 -0.34 -1.10 24.59
C HIS A 230 1.15 -0.96 24.94
N SER A 231 1.99 -0.98 23.92
CA SER A 231 3.44 -0.85 24.03
C SER A 231 3.96 0.52 23.64
N VAL A 232 5.25 0.75 23.87
CA VAL A 232 5.97 1.91 23.32
C VAL A 232 5.85 1.99 21.80
N PHE A 233 5.67 0.85 21.12
CA PHE A 233 5.54 0.80 19.66
C PHE A 233 4.18 1.28 19.15
N THR A 234 3.13 1.28 19.97
CA THR A 234 1.80 1.80 19.57
C THR A 234 1.61 3.28 19.87
N VAL A 235 2.56 3.93 20.59
CA VAL A 235 2.51 5.38 20.83
C VAL A 235 2.51 6.15 19.50
N THR A 236 1.38 6.82 19.26
CA THR A 236 1.13 7.62 18.06
C THR A 236 2.10 8.80 17.95
N ARG A 237 2.55 9.07 16.72
CA ARG A 237 3.48 10.17 16.38
C ARG A 237 4.80 10.18 17.16
N MET A 238 5.21 9.07 17.77
CA MET A 238 6.55 8.92 18.35
C MET A 238 7.53 8.40 17.30
N LYS A 239 8.74 8.99 17.26
CA LYS A 239 9.81 8.58 16.33
C LYS A 239 10.24 7.13 16.60
N LYS A 240 10.57 6.40 15.54
CA LYS A 240 11.01 5.00 15.60
C LYS A 240 12.24 4.81 16.50
N ASP A 241 13.21 5.70 16.42
CA ASP A 241 14.40 5.67 17.28
C ASP A 241 14.07 5.80 18.76
N HIS A 242 13.06 6.61 19.11
CA HIS A 242 12.59 6.74 20.50
C HIS A 242 11.87 5.47 20.95
N LYS A 243 11.08 4.83 20.08
CA LYS A 243 10.40 3.55 20.35
C LYS A 243 11.40 2.45 20.67
N PHE A 244 12.38 2.24 19.78
CA PHE A 244 13.42 1.25 19.99
C PHE A 244 14.38 1.62 21.13
N GLY A 245 14.65 2.91 21.34
CA GLY A 245 15.42 3.39 22.49
C GLY A 245 14.78 2.97 23.82
N LEU A 246 13.48 3.26 24.01
CA LEU A 246 12.72 2.83 25.19
C LEU A 246 12.71 1.31 25.33
N TYR A 247 12.49 0.58 24.22
CA TYR A 247 12.51 -0.88 24.23
C TYR A 247 13.85 -1.45 24.70
N HIS A 248 14.97 -0.92 24.20
CA HIS A 248 16.32 -1.34 24.61
C HIS A 248 16.66 -0.96 26.06
N ASP A 249 16.03 0.10 26.59
CA ASP A 249 16.10 0.45 28.01
C ASP A 249 15.21 -0.44 28.90
N GLY A 250 14.55 -1.46 28.33
CA GLY A 250 13.67 -2.40 29.03
C GLY A 250 12.23 -1.90 29.22
N ILE A 251 11.88 -0.77 28.59
CA ILE A 251 10.56 -0.14 28.70
C ILE A 251 9.71 -0.58 27.52
N MET A 252 8.87 -1.59 27.74
CA MET A 252 8.01 -2.15 26.71
C MET A 252 6.60 -1.57 26.73
N ARG A 253 6.01 -1.36 27.90
CA ARG A 253 4.61 -0.92 28.01
C ARG A 253 4.51 0.60 27.95
N MET A 254 3.39 1.09 27.42
CA MET A 254 3.11 2.53 27.41
C MET A 254 3.02 3.12 28.83
N GLU A 255 2.50 2.35 29.78
CA GLU A 255 2.41 2.71 31.21
C GLU A 255 3.77 2.89 31.88
N ASP A 256 4.84 2.29 31.34
CA ASP A 256 6.18 2.34 31.91
C ASP A 256 7.02 3.55 31.41
N ILE A 257 6.51 4.33 30.44
CA ILE A 257 7.24 5.47 29.87
C ILE A 257 7.48 6.54 30.96
N PRO A 258 8.73 6.99 31.23
CA PRO A 258 9.00 7.99 32.25
C PRO A 258 8.28 9.33 31.96
N GLU A 259 7.82 10.02 33.01
CA GLU A 259 7.07 11.29 32.85
C GLU A 259 7.92 12.41 32.22
N ASP A 260 9.22 12.39 32.48
CA ASP A 260 10.23 13.31 31.96
C ASP A 260 10.73 12.93 30.57
N PHE A 261 10.29 11.79 30.01
CA PHE A 261 10.64 11.40 28.66
C PHE A 261 10.13 12.45 27.65
N PRO A 262 10.96 12.88 26.68
CA PRO A 262 10.63 13.97 25.77
C PRO A 262 9.61 13.54 24.71
N LEU A 263 8.32 13.53 25.08
CA LEU A 263 7.19 13.33 24.18
C LEU A 263 6.74 14.65 23.56
N ASN A 264 6.44 14.62 22.26
CA ASN A 264 5.70 15.72 21.60
C ASN A 264 4.26 15.79 22.13
N LYS A 265 3.55 16.89 21.85
CA LYS A 265 2.19 17.13 22.36
C LYS A 265 1.23 15.97 22.05
N ILE A 266 1.25 15.42 20.83
CA ILE A 266 0.32 14.37 20.41
C ILE A 266 0.61 13.05 21.15
N SER A 267 1.88 12.64 21.19
CA SER A 267 2.30 11.44 21.91
C SER A 267 2.05 11.56 23.41
N ARG A 268 2.23 12.76 23.99
CA ARG A 268 1.94 13.02 25.41
C ARG A 268 0.46 12.85 25.72
N VAL A 269 -0.44 13.41 24.89
CA VAL A 269 -1.90 13.24 25.06
C VAL A 269 -2.29 11.76 25.01
N HIS A 270 -1.72 10.99 24.10
CA HIS A 270 -1.96 9.55 24.01
C HIS A 270 -1.50 8.83 25.29
N VAL A 271 -0.23 9.00 25.67
CA VAL A 271 0.35 8.34 26.85
C VAL A 271 -0.38 8.74 28.14
N GLU A 272 -0.70 10.01 28.33
CA GLU A 272 -1.44 10.47 29.51
C GLU A 272 -2.91 10.04 29.49
N GLY A 273 -3.53 9.96 28.31
CA GLY A 273 -4.86 9.39 28.13
C GLY A 273 -4.91 7.94 28.58
N HIS A 274 -3.94 7.14 28.13
CA HIS A 274 -3.81 5.73 28.51
C HIS A 274 -3.49 5.56 30.01
N LYS A 275 -2.50 6.30 30.53
CA LYS A 275 -2.04 6.16 31.93
C LYS A 275 -3.03 6.67 32.97
N PHE A 276 -3.71 7.78 32.67
CA PHE A 276 -4.44 8.55 33.67
C PHE A 276 -5.91 8.78 33.31
N GLY A 277 -6.39 8.25 32.19
CA GLY A 277 -7.77 8.47 31.73
C GLY A 277 -8.06 9.93 31.39
N ARG A 278 -7.06 10.70 30.95
CA ARG A 278 -7.23 12.14 30.67
C ARG A 278 -7.94 12.37 29.32
N SER A 279 -9.07 13.05 29.37
CA SER A 279 -9.78 13.59 28.21
C SER A 279 -9.47 15.07 28.00
N ILE A 280 -9.65 15.56 26.78
CA ILE A 280 -9.52 16.99 26.43
C ILE A 280 -10.82 17.45 25.80
N ILE A 281 -11.33 18.61 26.24
CA ILE A 281 -12.41 19.33 25.59
C ILE A 281 -12.09 20.84 25.58
N ASP A 282 -11.88 21.39 24.38
CA ASP A 282 -11.73 22.81 24.12
C ASP A 282 -13.05 23.34 23.56
N GLN A 283 -13.96 23.72 24.45
CA GLN A 283 -15.30 24.17 24.09
C GLN A 283 -15.29 25.39 23.16
N VAL A 284 -14.34 26.31 23.34
CA VAL A 284 -14.25 27.52 22.51
C VAL A 284 -13.86 27.16 21.08
N ALA A 285 -12.87 26.30 20.91
CA ALA A 285 -12.45 25.83 19.59
C ALA A 285 -13.54 25.00 18.91
N LEU A 286 -14.22 24.11 19.64
CA LEU A 286 -15.32 23.30 19.11
C LEU A 286 -16.50 24.17 18.66
N GLN A 287 -16.92 25.13 19.49
CA GLN A 287 -18.01 26.03 19.15
C GLN A 287 -17.69 26.89 17.92
N ALA A 288 -16.43 27.31 17.75
CA ALA A 288 -15.99 28.02 16.56
C ALA A 288 -16.07 27.16 15.28
N VAL A 289 -15.69 25.87 15.37
CA VAL A 289 -15.81 24.93 14.24
C VAL A 289 -17.28 24.71 13.90
N LEU A 290 -18.12 24.35 14.87
CA LEU A 290 -19.54 24.03 14.64
C LEU A 290 -20.34 25.25 14.18
N GLY A 291 -20.08 26.43 14.76
CA GLY A 291 -20.75 27.67 14.38
C GLY A 291 -20.38 28.20 12.99
N SER A 292 -19.36 27.63 12.35
CA SER A 292 -18.97 27.98 10.98
C SER A 292 -19.76 27.21 9.91
N LEU A 293 -20.43 26.12 10.28
CA LEU A 293 -21.12 25.21 9.37
C LEU A 293 -22.40 25.83 8.80
N LYS A 294 -22.62 25.63 7.49
CA LYS A 294 -23.75 26.19 6.74
C LYS A 294 -24.62 25.10 6.14
N TYR A 295 -25.85 25.00 6.64
CA TYR A 295 -26.84 24.07 6.11
C TYR A 295 -27.39 24.48 4.72
N PRO A 296 -27.84 23.52 3.89
CA PRO A 296 -27.86 22.08 4.14
C PRO A 296 -26.44 21.49 4.22
N LEU A 297 -26.24 20.51 5.09
CA LEU A 297 -24.97 19.79 5.17
C LEU A 297 -25.04 18.54 4.30
N TYR A 298 -23.97 18.30 3.57
CA TYR A 298 -23.74 17.09 2.79
C TYR A 298 -22.56 16.34 3.41
N PHE A 299 -22.68 15.06 3.67
CA PHE A 299 -21.59 14.21 4.18
C PHE A 299 -21.15 13.32 3.04
N LEU A 300 -19.95 13.56 2.53
CA LEU A 300 -19.44 12.93 1.31
C LEU A 300 -18.25 12.04 1.66
N ASP A 301 -18.26 10.85 1.07
CA ASP A 301 -17.16 9.91 1.09
C ASP A 301 -16.99 9.29 -0.30
N PHE A 302 -15.74 9.07 -0.72
CA PHE A 302 -15.40 8.46 -2.00
C PHE A 302 -14.67 7.14 -1.79
N GLU A 303 -15.05 6.15 -2.59
CA GLU A 303 -14.23 4.96 -2.79
C GLU A 303 -13.53 5.05 -4.15
N THR A 304 -12.22 4.86 -4.11
CA THR A 304 -11.32 4.98 -5.28
C THR A 304 -10.48 3.74 -5.43
N TYR A 305 -10.04 3.45 -6.66
CA TYR A 305 -8.99 2.48 -6.91
C TYR A 305 -7.89 3.11 -7.77
N ASN A 306 -6.66 2.66 -7.60
CA ASN A 306 -5.47 3.27 -8.20
C ASN A 306 -4.53 2.23 -8.84
N PRO A 307 -4.90 1.69 -10.01
CA PRO A 307 -4.14 0.63 -10.67
C PRO A 307 -2.79 1.13 -11.21
N ALA A 308 -1.79 0.26 -11.26
CA ALA A 308 -0.48 0.58 -11.86
C ALA A 308 -0.58 0.78 -13.38
N ILE A 309 -1.45 0.00 -14.04
CA ILE A 309 -1.71 0.10 -15.48
C ILE A 309 -3.00 0.91 -15.67
N PRO A 310 -2.96 2.09 -16.29
CA PRO A 310 -4.13 2.96 -16.43
C PRO A 310 -5.20 2.32 -17.35
N PRO A 311 -6.42 2.05 -16.84
CA PRO A 311 -7.43 1.31 -17.59
C PRO A 311 -8.23 2.18 -18.57
N PHE A 312 -8.23 3.50 -18.40
CA PHE A 312 -9.05 4.43 -19.20
C PHE A 312 -8.24 5.62 -19.71
N ASP A 313 -8.76 6.27 -20.75
CA ASP A 313 -8.22 7.54 -21.23
C ASP A 313 -8.16 8.57 -20.11
N ARG A 314 -7.14 9.44 -20.13
CA ARG A 314 -6.95 10.49 -19.12
C ARG A 314 -6.77 9.93 -17.71
N THR A 315 -6.27 8.70 -17.58
CA THR A 315 -5.78 8.13 -16.31
C THR A 315 -4.27 7.93 -16.37
N LYS A 316 -3.65 7.93 -15.20
CA LYS A 316 -2.20 7.71 -15.01
C LYS A 316 -1.96 6.58 -14.02
N PRO A 317 -0.78 5.93 -14.06
CA PRO A 317 -0.40 4.94 -13.06
C PRO A 317 -0.58 5.44 -11.63
N TYR A 318 -1.24 4.63 -10.80
CA TYR A 318 -1.53 4.92 -9.39
C TYR A 318 -2.32 6.23 -9.16
N GLY A 319 -2.96 6.78 -10.20
CA GLY A 319 -3.92 7.86 -10.07
C GLY A 319 -5.23 7.38 -9.43
N GLN A 320 -5.91 8.26 -8.69
CA GLN A 320 -7.18 7.90 -8.07
C GLN A 320 -8.29 7.86 -9.12
N ILE A 321 -8.98 6.73 -9.22
CA ILE A 321 -10.18 6.58 -10.04
C ILE A 321 -11.35 6.35 -9.09
N PRO A 322 -12.18 7.37 -8.80
CA PRO A 322 -13.36 7.18 -7.98
C PRO A 322 -14.36 6.29 -8.72
N PHE A 323 -14.83 5.25 -8.05
CA PHE A 323 -15.83 4.31 -8.57
C PHE A 323 -17.13 4.35 -7.78
N GLN A 324 -17.11 4.93 -6.58
CA GLN A 324 -18.28 5.06 -5.73
C GLN A 324 -18.19 6.34 -4.90
N TYR A 325 -19.37 6.90 -4.58
CA TYR A 325 -19.51 7.86 -3.49
C TYR A 325 -20.76 7.55 -2.68
N SER A 326 -20.71 7.95 -1.42
CA SER A 326 -21.86 7.96 -0.51
C SER A 326 -22.17 9.39 -0.11
N LEU A 327 -23.47 9.69 0.07
CA LEU A 327 -23.92 11.03 0.39
C LEU A 327 -25.09 11.00 1.38
N HIS A 328 -24.82 11.36 2.63
CA HIS A 328 -25.89 11.75 3.54
C HIS A 328 -26.15 13.24 3.43
N ARG A 329 -27.42 13.67 3.57
CA ARG A 329 -27.80 15.08 3.54
C ARG A 329 -28.72 15.41 4.70
N LYS A 330 -28.44 16.55 5.36
CA LYS A 330 -29.24 17.09 6.46
C LYS A 330 -29.62 18.54 6.15
N ALA A 331 -30.92 18.84 6.09
CA ALA A 331 -31.41 20.15 5.64
C ALA A 331 -31.23 21.27 6.68
N SER A 332 -31.19 20.92 7.97
CA SER A 332 -31.02 21.79 9.12
C SER A 332 -30.54 20.97 10.32
N LEU A 333 -30.18 21.61 11.44
CA LEU A 333 -29.75 20.92 12.67
C LEU A 333 -30.72 19.82 13.14
N GLU A 334 -32.03 20.10 13.09
CA GLU A 334 -33.10 19.17 13.45
C GLU A 334 -33.75 18.46 12.25
N GLY A 335 -33.22 18.68 11.04
CA GLY A 335 -33.79 18.14 9.80
C GLY A 335 -33.62 16.63 9.68
N GLU A 336 -34.56 15.97 8.98
CA GLU A 336 -34.46 14.55 8.66
C GLU A 336 -33.21 14.25 7.82
N LEU A 337 -32.62 13.09 8.10
CA LEU A 337 -31.46 12.58 7.39
C LEU A 337 -31.91 11.81 6.14
N SER A 338 -31.42 12.20 4.97
CA SER A 338 -31.60 11.45 3.72
C SER A 338 -30.27 10.89 3.22
N HIS A 339 -30.29 9.76 2.51
CA HIS A 339 -29.11 9.15 1.89
C HIS A 339 -29.32 8.95 0.39
N THR A 340 -28.27 9.21 -0.38
CA THR A 340 -28.11 8.83 -1.78
C THR A 340 -26.65 8.43 -2.02
N GLY A 341 -26.33 7.91 -3.20
CA GLY A 341 -24.97 7.52 -3.54
C GLY A 341 -24.87 7.04 -4.98
N PHE A 342 -23.66 6.66 -5.36
CA PHE A 342 -23.35 6.10 -6.67
C PHE A 342 -22.37 4.95 -6.51
N LEU A 343 -22.59 3.85 -7.24
CA LEU A 343 -21.64 2.74 -7.37
C LEU A 343 -21.55 2.36 -8.85
N ALA A 344 -20.37 2.50 -9.43
CA ALA A 344 -20.16 2.27 -10.85
C ALA A 344 -20.45 0.82 -11.26
N GLU A 345 -20.86 0.67 -12.51
CA GLU A 345 -20.75 -0.60 -13.22
C GLU A 345 -19.29 -0.87 -13.60
N THR A 346 -18.89 -2.13 -13.63
CA THR A 346 -17.52 -2.51 -14.02
C THR A 346 -17.37 -2.58 -15.54
N GLY A 347 -16.15 -2.38 -16.03
CA GLY A 347 -15.82 -2.46 -17.46
C GLY A 347 -16.04 -1.18 -18.26
N ILE A 348 -16.51 -0.10 -17.64
CA ILE A 348 -16.59 1.24 -18.22
C ILE A 348 -15.82 2.23 -17.35
N ASP A 349 -15.46 3.40 -17.91
CA ASP A 349 -14.89 4.49 -17.12
C ASP A 349 -15.94 5.01 -16.12
N PRO A 350 -15.70 4.88 -14.80
CA PRO A 350 -16.71 5.26 -13.81
C PRO A 350 -16.83 6.78 -13.65
N ARG A 351 -15.83 7.55 -14.07
CA ARG A 351 -15.72 8.98 -13.73
C ARG A 351 -16.80 9.85 -14.39
N PRO A 352 -17.12 9.73 -15.69
CA PRO A 352 -18.18 10.54 -16.29
C PRO A 352 -19.57 10.38 -15.61
N PRO A 353 -20.13 9.17 -15.45
CA PRO A 353 -21.43 9.02 -14.77
C PRO A 353 -21.37 9.39 -13.29
N LEU A 354 -20.22 9.18 -12.63
CA LEU A 354 -20.01 9.61 -11.25
C LEU A 354 -20.06 11.14 -11.11
N ILE A 355 -19.39 11.88 -12.00
CA ILE A 355 -19.41 13.36 -12.00
C ILE A 355 -20.85 13.86 -12.17
N GLU A 356 -21.58 13.36 -13.16
CA GLU A 356 -22.97 13.76 -13.43
C GLU A 356 -23.86 13.52 -12.19
N SER A 357 -23.73 12.35 -11.58
CA SER A 357 -24.49 12.00 -10.37
C SER A 357 -24.12 12.88 -9.17
N LEU A 358 -22.83 13.10 -8.94
CA LEU A 358 -22.33 13.88 -7.82
C LEU A 358 -22.79 15.34 -7.88
N LEU A 359 -22.69 15.99 -9.04
CA LEU A 359 -23.09 17.38 -9.23
C LEU A 359 -24.61 17.56 -9.04
N ARG A 360 -25.41 16.60 -9.53
CA ARG A 360 -26.86 16.59 -9.33
C ARG A 360 -27.23 16.45 -7.84
N ASP A 361 -26.51 15.62 -7.10
CA ASP A 361 -26.85 15.27 -5.71
C ASP A 361 -26.31 16.28 -4.67
N THR A 362 -25.39 17.17 -5.07
CA THR A 362 -24.76 18.17 -4.18
C THR A 362 -25.00 19.63 -4.58
N PRO A 363 -26.25 20.05 -4.92
CA PRO A 363 -26.51 21.40 -5.40
C PRO A 363 -26.19 22.45 -4.33
N PRO A 364 -25.65 23.63 -4.71
CA PRO A 364 -25.48 24.73 -3.79
C PRO A 364 -26.85 25.27 -3.33
N PRO A 365 -26.94 25.90 -2.14
CA PRO A 365 -25.87 26.17 -1.18
C PRO A 365 -25.62 25.00 -0.21
N GLY A 366 -24.60 25.12 0.65
CA GLY A 366 -24.36 24.21 1.78
C GLY A 366 -22.94 23.67 1.85
N ASP A 367 -22.47 23.39 3.06
CA ASP A 367 -21.14 22.82 3.27
C ASP A 367 -21.13 21.31 3.02
N ILE A 368 -20.00 20.81 2.51
CA ILE A 368 -19.76 19.39 2.26
C ILE A 368 -18.74 18.89 3.27
N LEU A 369 -19.18 18.14 4.25
CA LEU A 369 -18.34 17.53 5.26
C LEU A 369 -17.72 16.27 4.70
N ALA A 370 -16.42 16.14 4.88
CA ALA A 370 -15.66 14.92 4.66
C ALA A 370 -14.80 14.64 5.89
N TYR A 371 -14.47 13.37 6.13
CA TYR A 371 -13.59 12.97 7.22
C TYR A 371 -12.19 12.70 6.66
N ASN A 372 -11.32 13.72 6.67
CA ASN A 372 -10.09 13.83 5.87
C ASN A 372 -10.25 14.53 4.51
N ARG A 373 -10.81 15.75 4.53
CA ARG A 373 -11.01 16.65 3.38
C ARG A 373 -9.91 16.63 2.31
N SER A 374 -8.66 16.47 2.72
CA SER A 374 -7.52 16.46 1.81
C SER A 374 -7.60 15.37 0.74
N PHE A 375 -8.21 14.22 1.06
CA PHE A 375 -8.40 13.11 0.14
C PHE A 375 -9.50 13.42 -0.88
N GLU A 376 -10.69 13.82 -0.44
CA GLU A 376 -11.81 14.12 -1.32
C GLU A 376 -11.50 15.32 -2.21
N ALA A 377 -10.84 16.36 -1.66
CA ALA A 377 -10.39 17.50 -2.45
C ALA A 377 -9.37 17.11 -3.53
N ARG A 378 -8.54 16.08 -3.29
CA ARG A 378 -7.64 15.52 -4.31
C ARG A 378 -8.42 14.77 -5.38
N VAL A 379 -9.38 13.93 -5.01
CA VAL A 379 -10.24 13.20 -5.96
C VAL A 379 -10.97 14.19 -6.88
N LEU A 380 -11.58 15.23 -6.31
CA LEU A 380 -12.27 16.26 -7.09
C LEU A 380 -11.32 17.02 -8.01
N ARG A 381 -10.10 17.35 -7.56
CA ARG A 381 -9.10 18.00 -8.42
C ARG A 381 -8.69 17.10 -9.58
N ASP A 382 -8.39 15.83 -9.30
CA ASP A 382 -8.01 14.85 -10.33
C ASP A 382 -9.16 14.65 -11.35
N LEU A 383 -10.43 14.72 -10.92
CA LEU A 383 -11.60 14.75 -11.81
C LEU A 383 -11.69 16.03 -12.64
N ALA A 384 -11.51 17.21 -12.04
CA ALA A 384 -11.55 18.49 -12.76
C ALA A 384 -10.44 18.60 -13.82
N ASP A 385 -9.24 18.12 -13.50
CA ASP A 385 -8.11 18.06 -14.44
C ASP A 385 -8.39 17.11 -15.62
N ALA A 386 -9.02 15.96 -15.35
CA ALA A 386 -9.37 14.98 -16.38
C ALA A 386 -10.60 15.39 -17.23
N PHE A 387 -11.52 16.18 -16.68
CA PHE A 387 -12.77 16.59 -17.34
C PHE A 387 -12.97 18.11 -17.29
N PRO A 388 -12.21 18.88 -18.12
CA PRO A 388 -12.27 20.34 -18.14
C PRO A 388 -13.67 20.92 -18.38
N GLU A 389 -14.55 20.15 -19.05
CA GLU A 389 -15.94 20.50 -19.29
C GLU A 389 -16.77 20.65 -18.01
N SER A 390 -16.41 19.94 -16.94
CA SER A 390 -17.09 19.97 -15.63
C SER A 390 -16.24 20.62 -14.54
N ALA A 391 -15.02 21.08 -14.86
CA ALA A 391 -14.06 21.59 -13.89
C ALA A 391 -14.62 22.73 -13.02
N SER A 392 -15.30 23.71 -13.62
CA SER A 392 -15.85 24.85 -12.87
C SER A 392 -16.90 24.42 -11.83
N GLU A 393 -17.72 23.41 -12.13
CA GLU A 393 -18.75 22.92 -11.20
C GLU A 393 -18.12 22.06 -10.08
N ILE A 394 -17.12 21.26 -10.43
CA ILE A 394 -16.35 20.45 -9.48
C ILE A 394 -15.52 21.34 -8.54
N GLU A 395 -14.96 22.44 -9.03
CA GLU A 395 -14.22 23.43 -8.23
C GLU A 395 -15.14 24.14 -7.24
N ASP A 396 -16.37 24.50 -7.64
CA ASP A 396 -17.37 25.05 -6.71
C ASP A 396 -17.69 24.05 -5.59
N LEU A 397 -17.92 22.77 -5.94
CA LEU A 397 -18.13 21.69 -4.97
C LEU A 397 -16.94 21.59 -3.99
N SER A 398 -15.71 21.53 -4.51
CA SER A 398 -14.48 21.41 -3.72
C SER A 398 -14.27 22.60 -2.78
N SER A 399 -14.70 23.81 -3.19
CA SER A 399 -14.61 25.02 -2.37
C SER A 399 -15.47 24.98 -1.11
N ARG A 400 -16.54 24.14 -1.11
CA ARG A 400 -17.47 23.96 0.01
C ARG A 400 -17.06 22.84 0.96
N LEU A 401 -15.94 22.16 0.71
CA LEU A 401 -15.46 21.09 1.57
C LEU A 401 -15.00 21.58 2.96
N VAL A 402 -15.47 20.92 4.01
CA VAL A 402 -15.10 21.12 5.41
C VAL A 402 -14.60 19.81 6.01
N ASP A 403 -13.52 19.86 6.80
CA ASP A 403 -12.90 18.67 7.38
C ASP A 403 -13.47 18.37 8.78
N LEU A 404 -14.27 17.30 8.91
CA LEU A 404 -14.82 16.86 10.18
C LEU A 404 -13.76 16.16 11.07
N MET A 405 -12.60 15.80 10.51
CA MET A 405 -11.49 15.24 11.26
C MET A 405 -10.74 16.29 12.10
N GLU A 406 -10.84 17.58 11.73
CA GLU A 406 -10.05 18.67 12.30
C GLU A 406 -10.13 18.78 13.84
N PRO A 407 -11.32 18.71 14.48
CA PRO A 407 -11.43 18.81 15.94
C PRO A 407 -10.60 17.77 16.70
N PHE A 408 -10.54 16.55 16.16
CA PHE A 408 -9.82 15.43 16.75
C PHE A 408 -8.33 15.52 16.42
N GLN A 409 -7.98 15.82 15.17
CA GLN A 409 -6.59 16.00 14.74
C GLN A 409 -5.87 17.08 15.55
N LYS A 410 -6.54 18.22 15.80
CA LYS A 410 -6.00 19.34 16.58
C LYS A 410 -6.08 19.15 18.10
N ARG A 411 -6.70 18.06 18.55
CA ARG A 411 -6.95 17.75 19.98
C ARG A 411 -7.80 18.81 20.68
N TYR A 412 -8.78 19.39 19.96
CA TYR A 412 -9.85 20.15 20.61
C TYR A 412 -10.80 19.22 21.35
N TYR A 413 -10.96 18.00 20.84
CA TYR A 413 -11.66 16.94 21.55
C TYR A 413 -10.85 15.65 21.49
N TYR A 414 -10.65 15.01 22.65
CA TYR A 414 -9.95 13.73 22.78
C TYR A 414 -10.51 12.94 23.94
N LEU A 415 -10.74 11.65 23.71
CA LEU A 415 -11.08 10.67 24.73
C LEU A 415 -10.01 9.57 24.78
N PRO A 416 -9.69 9.00 25.96
CA PRO A 416 -8.77 7.87 26.08
C PRO A 416 -9.11 6.69 25.15
N GLU A 417 -10.40 6.44 24.91
CA GLU A 417 -10.92 5.40 24.04
C GLU A 417 -10.51 5.57 22.56
N MET A 418 -10.04 6.76 22.16
CA MET A 418 -9.49 7.00 20.82
C MET A 418 -8.05 6.46 20.66
N ASP A 419 -7.40 6.03 21.75
CA ASP A 419 -6.04 5.44 21.80
C ASP A 419 -5.01 6.23 20.98
N GLY A 420 -5.01 7.55 21.16
CA GLY A 420 -4.13 8.47 20.44
C GLY A 420 -4.40 8.63 18.94
N SER A 421 -5.36 7.91 18.37
CA SER A 421 -5.83 8.04 16.99
C SER A 421 -6.82 9.20 16.85
N TYR A 422 -7.08 9.56 15.61
CA TYR A 422 -8.13 10.50 15.20
C TYR A 422 -8.81 10.02 13.91
N SER A 423 -8.58 8.77 13.48
CA SER A 423 -9.33 8.17 12.38
C SER A 423 -10.80 8.00 12.77
N ILE A 424 -11.69 7.98 11.77
CA ILE A 424 -13.13 7.82 12.02
C ILE A 424 -13.42 6.50 12.77
N LYS A 425 -12.64 5.46 12.51
CA LYS A 425 -12.73 4.14 13.16
C LYS A 425 -12.36 4.13 14.63
N ALA A 426 -11.55 5.09 15.08
CA ALA A 426 -11.25 5.27 16.51
C ALA A 426 -12.21 6.27 17.16
N VAL A 427 -12.57 7.34 16.45
CA VAL A 427 -13.42 8.41 16.98
C VAL A 427 -14.88 7.97 17.10
N LEU A 428 -15.43 7.29 16.09
CA LEU A 428 -16.83 6.85 16.11
C LEU A 428 -17.17 5.99 17.33
N PRO A 429 -16.50 4.86 17.61
CA PRO A 429 -16.84 4.03 18.76
C PRO A 429 -16.54 4.72 20.10
N ALA A 430 -15.55 5.63 20.16
CA ALA A 430 -15.28 6.42 21.36
C ALA A 430 -16.44 7.39 21.70
N LEU A 431 -17.13 7.91 20.68
CA LEU A 431 -18.23 8.89 20.86
C LEU A 431 -19.62 8.24 20.86
N VAL A 432 -19.78 7.17 20.10
CA VAL A 432 -21.02 6.45 19.85
C VAL A 432 -20.72 4.94 19.93
N PRO A 433 -20.58 4.37 21.15
CA PRO A 433 -20.15 2.99 21.34
C PRO A 433 -21.04 1.92 20.71
N GLU A 434 -22.27 2.29 20.38
CA GLU A 434 -23.26 1.44 19.69
C GLU A 434 -22.88 1.16 18.22
N LEU A 435 -21.95 1.95 17.64
CA LEU A 435 -21.56 1.89 16.22
C LEU A 435 -20.09 1.52 16.08
N SER A 436 -19.82 0.48 15.29
CA SER A 436 -18.47 0.00 14.97
C SER A 436 -18.42 -0.55 13.55
N TYR A 437 -17.23 -0.49 12.94
CA TYR A 437 -16.94 -1.05 11.62
C TYR A 437 -16.75 -2.58 11.65
N GLU A 438 -16.59 -3.18 12.84
CA GLU A 438 -16.34 -4.63 13.02
C GLU A 438 -17.47 -5.53 12.53
N ILE A 439 -18.66 -4.98 12.29
CA ILE A 439 -19.83 -5.74 11.80
C ILE A 439 -19.90 -5.82 10.28
N LEU A 440 -19.01 -5.12 9.56
CA LEU A 440 -19.01 -5.02 8.11
C LEU A 440 -18.02 -6.00 7.48
N GLU A 441 -18.40 -6.62 6.36
CA GLU A 441 -17.52 -7.50 5.59
C GLU A 441 -16.36 -6.70 4.97
N ILE A 442 -16.65 -5.51 4.45
CA ILE A 442 -15.66 -4.52 4.03
C ILE A 442 -15.53 -3.50 5.14
N SER A 443 -14.32 -3.36 5.66
CA SER A 443 -14.03 -2.46 6.77
C SER A 443 -12.85 -1.55 6.51
N GLU A 444 -12.17 -1.65 5.35
CA GLU A 444 -11.00 -0.84 4.97
C GLU A 444 -11.05 -0.46 3.48
N GLY A 445 -10.54 0.72 3.12
CA GLY A 445 -10.52 1.17 1.72
C GLY A 445 -9.72 0.25 0.78
N THR A 446 -8.66 -0.41 1.26
CA THR A 446 -7.94 -1.41 0.46
C THR A 446 -8.78 -2.66 0.16
N GLN A 447 -9.68 -3.04 1.08
CA GLN A 447 -10.64 -4.13 0.83
C GLN A 447 -11.71 -3.67 -0.17
N ALA A 448 -12.17 -2.41 -0.10
CA ALA A 448 -13.11 -1.84 -1.07
C ALA A 448 -12.51 -1.81 -2.48
N MET A 449 -11.24 -1.41 -2.61
CA MET A 449 -10.50 -1.49 -3.88
C MET A 449 -10.41 -2.91 -4.43
N GLU A 450 -10.08 -3.88 -3.57
CA GLU A 450 -10.00 -5.29 -3.96
C GLU A 450 -11.37 -5.81 -4.39
N ALA A 451 -12.41 -5.52 -3.63
CA ALA A 451 -13.79 -5.87 -3.95
C ALA A 451 -14.21 -5.30 -5.32
N TYR A 452 -13.87 -4.04 -5.62
CA TYR A 452 -14.16 -3.44 -6.92
C TYR A 452 -13.36 -4.10 -8.06
N TYR A 453 -12.09 -4.46 -7.83
CA TYR A 453 -11.32 -5.25 -8.79
C TYR A 453 -11.97 -6.61 -9.05
N GLN A 454 -12.38 -7.32 -7.99
CA GLN A 454 -13.06 -8.62 -8.08
C GLN A 454 -14.38 -8.53 -8.85
N LEU A 455 -15.16 -7.46 -8.68
CA LEU A 455 -16.36 -7.22 -9.49
C LEU A 455 -16.07 -7.20 -11.00
N GLY A 456 -14.89 -6.73 -11.40
CA GLY A 456 -14.49 -6.67 -12.81
C GLY A 456 -14.16 -8.02 -13.44
N ILE A 457 -13.89 -9.05 -12.63
CA ILE A 457 -13.50 -10.38 -13.11
C ILE A 457 -14.47 -11.51 -12.71
N GLU A 458 -15.32 -11.26 -11.71
CA GLU A 458 -16.32 -12.22 -11.27
C GLU A 458 -17.43 -12.39 -12.32
N THR A 459 -17.90 -13.63 -12.47
CA THR A 459 -18.93 -14.01 -13.45
C THR A 459 -20.19 -14.56 -12.79
N ASN A 460 -20.13 -14.92 -11.50
CA ASN A 460 -21.25 -15.42 -10.74
C ASN A 460 -22.13 -14.26 -10.22
N PRO A 461 -23.40 -14.14 -10.69
CA PRO A 461 -24.28 -13.04 -10.33
C PRO A 461 -24.52 -12.89 -8.82
N SER A 462 -24.62 -14.01 -8.09
CA SER A 462 -24.86 -13.96 -6.64
C SER A 462 -23.66 -13.43 -5.86
N ILE A 463 -22.44 -13.66 -6.35
CA ILE A 463 -21.23 -13.11 -5.75
C ILE A 463 -21.12 -11.62 -6.08
N ILE A 464 -21.42 -11.24 -7.32
CA ILE A 464 -21.48 -9.83 -7.76
C ILE A 464 -22.46 -9.03 -6.89
N ASP A 465 -23.69 -9.51 -6.72
CA ASP A 465 -24.72 -8.82 -5.93
C ASP A 465 -24.27 -8.63 -4.47
N ARG A 466 -23.63 -9.65 -3.89
CA ARG A 466 -23.07 -9.56 -2.53
C ARG A 466 -21.97 -8.51 -2.43
N ILE A 467 -20.98 -8.55 -3.31
CA ILE A 467 -19.87 -7.57 -3.30
C ILE A 467 -20.40 -6.14 -3.47
N ARG A 468 -21.36 -5.93 -4.39
CA ARG A 468 -21.98 -4.61 -4.59
C ARG A 468 -22.71 -4.14 -3.33
N ASN A 469 -23.44 -5.03 -2.65
CA ASN A 469 -24.11 -4.71 -1.39
C ASN A 469 -23.10 -4.35 -0.29
N ASP A 470 -22.01 -5.12 -0.17
CA ASP A 470 -21.00 -4.90 0.88
C ASP A 470 -20.26 -3.57 0.66
N LEU A 471 -19.93 -3.23 -0.60
CA LEU A 471 -19.40 -1.92 -0.98
C LEU A 471 -20.37 -0.79 -0.67
N TRP A 472 -21.66 -0.99 -0.97
CA TRP A 472 -22.70 0.01 -0.71
C TRP A 472 -22.86 0.30 0.77
N GLU A 473 -22.99 -0.75 1.60
CA GLU A 473 -23.19 -0.60 3.04
C GLU A 473 -21.94 -0.03 3.75
N TYR A 474 -20.73 -0.40 3.32
CA TYR A 474 -19.49 0.19 3.85
C TYR A 474 -19.41 1.70 3.62
N CYS A 475 -19.49 2.15 2.36
CA CYS A 475 -19.38 3.58 2.04
C CYS A 475 -20.58 4.38 2.59
N LYS A 476 -21.78 3.78 2.69
CA LYS A 476 -22.92 4.35 3.41
C LYS A 476 -22.63 4.55 4.89
N PHE A 477 -21.99 3.58 5.53
CA PHE A 477 -21.63 3.65 6.93
C PHE A 477 -20.62 4.76 7.21
N ASP A 478 -19.67 5.01 6.32
CA ASP A 478 -18.70 6.12 6.48
C ASP A 478 -19.37 7.49 6.62
N THR A 479 -20.29 7.83 5.72
CA THR A 479 -20.99 9.12 5.83
C THR A 479 -22.00 9.15 6.97
N LEU A 480 -22.59 8.01 7.34
CA LEU A 480 -23.43 7.91 8.55
C LEU A 480 -22.60 8.14 9.82
N ALA A 481 -21.38 7.62 9.89
CA ALA A 481 -20.46 7.81 11.00
C ALA A 481 -20.14 9.30 11.17
N MET A 482 -19.90 10.03 10.06
CA MET A 482 -19.70 11.48 10.10
C MET A 482 -20.92 12.22 10.68
N VAL A 483 -22.14 11.84 10.27
CA VAL A 483 -23.38 12.42 10.81
C VAL A 483 -23.45 12.22 12.32
N ARG A 484 -23.21 10.99 12.80
CA ARG A 484 -23.30 10.63 14.22
C ARG A 484 -22.23 11.32 15.07
N ILE A 485 -21.03 11.47 14.53
CA ILE A 485 -19.96 12.25 15.16
C ILE A 485 -20.38 13.72 15.29
N LEU A 486 -20.89 14.32 14.22
CA LEU A 486 -21.33 15.72 14.26
C LEU A 486 -22.45 15.92 15.29
N GLU A 487 -23.47 15.07 15.28
CA GLU A 487 -24.58 15.13 16.25
C GLU A 487 -24.09 15.03 17.70
N LYS A 488 -23.05 14.23 17.95
CA LYS A 488 -22.45 14.14 19.28
C LYS A 488 -21.70 15.41 19.66
N LEU A 489 -20.96 16.01 18.72
CA LEU A 489 -20.28 17.28 18.94
C LEU A 489 -21.27 18.43 19.20
N GLU A 490 -22.37 18.47 18.45
CA GLU A 490 -23.46 19.45 18.64
C GLU A 490 -24.10 19.30 20.02
N ALA A 491 -24.48 18.08 20.42
CA ALA A 491 -25.08 17.80 21.73
C ALA A 491 -24.15 18.14 22.92
N LEU A 492 -22.83 18.10 22.73
CA LEU A 492 -21.86 18.52 23.75
C LEU A 492 -21.84 20.03 23.97
N MET A 493 -22.27 20.84 23.00
CA MET A 493 -22.31 22.31 23.11
C MET A 493 -23.63 22.84 23.67
N GLU A 494 -24.66 22.00 23.75
CA GLU A 494 -25.95 22.34 24.37
C GLU A 494 -25.97 22.11 25.89
N GLN A 495 -24.96 21.42 26.43
CA GLN A 495 -24.75 21.12 27.85
C GLN A 495 -23.78 22.13 28.48
#